data_AF-A0A7C1FBI6-F1
#
_entry.id   AF-A0A7C1FBI6-F1
#
_cell.length_a   1.000
_cell.length_b   1.000
_cell.length_c   1.000
_cell.angle_alpha   90.00
_cell.angle_beta   90.00
_cell.angle_gamma   90.00
#
_symmetry.space_group_name_H-M   'P 1'
#
loop_
_entity.id
_entity.type
_entity.pdbx_description
1 polymer ?
#
loop_
_entity_poly.entity_id
_entity_poly.type
_entity_poly.pdbx_seq_one_letter_code
_entity_poly.pdbx_strand_id
1 'polypeptide(L)'
;MTSYPCSLWAWEDVAREVLARAKLTILIGAVDTGKSTMTAYLANAALRRGFRTAVVDADVGQSDVGPPGTVGMGFLRNEVTHLREVPLTAFYFVGATTPRGHLVAMVTGTKLMVEKAFATGAERVIVNTTGLIGGDLGRTLKYQKVALIRPDAIIALQRSSESEHLLRLWEAMGFSVYRLGVAAGRFEAGELLLDLGDVAVPA
;
A
#
# COMPACT_ATOMS: atom_id res chain seq x y z
N MET A 1 -9.87 18.20 -1.18
CA MET A 1 -10.52 16.95 -0.74
C MET A 1 -10.76 16.13 -1.99
N THR A 2 -10.16 14.95 -2.12
CA THR A 2 -10.34 14.12 -3.32
C THR A 2 -10.81 12.72 -2.91
N SER A 3 -12.10 12.47 -3.11
CA SER A 3 -12.75 11.19 -2.90
C SER A 3 -13.19 10.64 -4.24
N TYR A 4 -12.88 9.39 -4.50
CA TYR A 4 -13.22 8.73 -5.75
C TYR A 4 -14.25 7.62 -5.52
N PRO A 5 -15.21 7.43 -6.46
CA PRO A 5 -16.17 6.34 -6.39
C PRO A 5 -15.48 4.97 -6.48
N CYS A 6 -16.19 3.89 -6.16
CA CYS A 6 -15.69 2.54 -6.41
C CYS A 6 -15.83 2.20 -7.91
N SER A 7 -14.87 2.62 -8.73
CA SER A 7 -14.78 2.27 -10.14
C SER A 7 -13.32 2.07 -10.58
N LEU A 8 -13.10 1.42 -11.72
CA LEU A 8 -11.76 1.23 -12.29
C LEU A 8 -11.09 2.57 -12.61
N TRP A 9 -11.86 3.54 -13.13
CA TRP A 9 -11.37 4.89 -13.43
C TRP A 9 -10.84 5.62 -12.18
N ALA A 10 -11.43 5.36 -11.01
CA ALA A 10 -10.93 5.92 -9.75
C ALA A 10 -9.51 5.43 -9.41
N TRP A 11 -9.21 4.15 -9.68
CA TRP A 11 -7.90 3.58 -9.43
C TRP A 11 -6.86 4.14 -10.40
N GLU A 12 -7.23 4.28 -11.68
CA GLU A 12 -6.38 4.91 -12.71
C GLU A 12 -6.04 6.36 -12.38
N ASP A 13 -7.03 7.15 -11.98
CA ASP A 13 -6.84 8.55 -11.62
C ASP A 13 -5.92 8.69 -10.40
N VAL A 14 -6.16 7.92 -9.35
CA VAL A 14 -5.30 7.93 -8.15
C VAL A 14 -3.89 7.46 -8.51
N ALA A 15 -3.74 6.38 -9.27
CA ALA A 15 -2.41 5.91 -9.68
C ALA A 15 -1.68 6.96 -10.52
N ARG A 16 -2.38 7.64 -11.44
CA ARG A 16 -1.80 8.72 -12.25
C ARG A 16 -1.31 9.87 -11.38
N GLU A 17 -2.13 10.33 -10.45
CA GLU A 17 -1.82 11.44 -9.55
C GLU A 17 -0.71 11.11 -8.55
N VAL A 18 -0.72 9.91 -7.99
CA VAL A 18 0.27 9.44 -7.03
C VAL A 18 1.62 9.25 -7.71
N LEU A 19 1.67 8.52 -8.83
CA LEU A 19 2.94 8.21 -9.51
C LEU A 19 3.63 9.44 -10.11
N ALA A 20 2.89 10.52 -10.36
CA ALA A 20 3.43 11.79 -10.81
C ALA A 20 4.32 12.50 -9.76
N ARG A 21 4.09 12.24 -8.46
CA ARG A 21 4.72 13.04 -7.38
C ARG A 21 5.29 12.23 -6.21
N ALA A 22 4.69 11.08 -5.89
CA ALA A 22 5.03 10.30 -4.71
C ALA A 22 6.12 9.27 -5.00
N LYS A 23 7.17 9.26 -4.18
CA LYS A 23 8.17 8.19 -4.16
C LYS A 23 7.81 7.11 -3.15
N LEU A 24 7.23 7.49 -2.01
CA LEU A 24 6.76 6.60 -0.96
C LEU A 24 5.24 6.70 -0.82
N THR A 25 4.55 5.60 -1.05
CA THR A 25 3.09 5.49 -0.89
C THR A 25 2.76 4.43 0.14
N ILE A 26 1.79 4.69 1.02
CA ILE A 26 1.26 3.69 1.98
C ILE A 26 -0.23 3.45 1.73
N LEU A 27 -0.63 2.19 1.83
CA LEU A 27 -2.04 1.79 1.74
C LEU A 27 -2.63 1.55 3.13
N ILE A 28 -3.79 2.15 3.38
CA ILE A 28 -4.54 2.11 4.64
C ILE A 28 -5.98 1.65 4.35
N GLY A 29 -6.60 0.95 5.30
CA GLY A 29 -7.97 0.49 5.18
C GLY A 29 -8.22 -0.74 6.05
N ALA A 30 -9.50 -1.05 6.28
CA ALA A 30 -9.91 -2.22 7.07
C ALA A 30 -9.51 -3.55 6.41
N VAL A 31 -9.75 -4.67 7.09
CA VAL A 31 -9.59 -6.01 6.50
C VAL A 31 -10.49 -6.15 5.26
N ASP A 32 -10.01 -6.91 4.26
CA ASP A 32 -10.74 -7.23 3.02
C ASP A 32 -11.22 -6.01 2.22
N THR A 33 -10.53 -4.87 2.27
CA THR A 33 -10.85 -3.68 1.46
C THR A 33 -10.16 -3.64 0.09
N GLY A 34 -9.35 -4.65 -0.25
CA GLY A 34 -8.60 -4.69 -1.52
C GLY A 34 -7.23 -4.00 -1.51
N LYS A 35 -6.64 -3.73 -0.33
CA LYS A 35 -5.31 -3.10 -0.20
C LYS A 35 -4.21 -3.85 -0.97
N SER A 36 -4.11 -5.18 -0.82
CA SER A 36 -3.09 -5.95 -1.55
C SER A 36 -3.29 -5.86 -3.07
N THR A 37 -4.55 -5.90 -3.53
CA THR A 37 -4.92 -5.72 -4.95
C THR A 37 -4.53 -4.32 -5.46
N MET A 38 -4.86 -3.25 -4.72
CA MET A 38 -4.47 -1.89 -5.08
C MET A 38 -2.94 -1.69 -5.03
N THR A 39 -2.25 -2.39 -4.13
CA THR A 39 -0.79 -2.37 -4.07
C THR A 39 -0.19 -2.99 -5.32
N ALA A 40 -0.69 -4.16 -5.75
CA ALA A 40 -0.25 -4.81 -6.98
C ALA A 40 -0.54 -3.95 -8.20
N TYR A 41 -1.76 -3.39 -8.29
CA TYR A 41 -2.16 -2.49 -9.37
C TYR A 41 -1.24 -1.26 -9.47
N LEU A 42 -1.01 -0.55 -8.36
CA LEU A 42 -0.16 0.63 -8.34
C LEU A 42 1.30 0.27 -8.66
N ALA A 43 1.78 -0.89 -8.20
CA ALA A 43 3.13 -1.35 -8.46
C ALA A 43 3.33 -1.69 -9.95
N ASN A 44 2.37 -2.39 -10.57
CA ASN A 44 2.39 -2.66 -12.02
C ASN A 44 2.30 -1.35 -12.81
N ALA A 45 1.45 -0.41 -12.40
CA ALA A 45 1.36 0.90 -13.05
C ALA A 45 2.67 1.69 -12.96
N ALA A 46 3.40 1.59 -11.84
CA ALA A 46 4.72 2.19 -11.68
C ALA A 46 5.76 1.50 -12.58
N LEU A 47 5.75 0.16 -12.62
CA LEU A 47 6.62 -0.65 -13.46
C LEU A 47 6.42 -0.33 -14.96
N ARG A 48 5.18 -0.22 -15.43
CA ARG A 48 4.85 0.15 -16.82
C ARG A 48 5.36 1.54 -17.19
N ARG A 49 5.54 2.44 -16.21
CA ARG A 49 6.17 3.76 -16.40
C ARG A 49 7.70 3.73 -16.33
N GLY A 50 8.29 2.55 -16.22
CA GLY A 50 9.74 2.36 -16.16
C GLY A 50 10.37 2.58 -14.78
N PHE A 51 9.57 2.79 -13.72
CA PHE A 51 10.13 2.98 -12.38
C PHE A 51 10.61 1.66 -11.79
N ARG A 52 11.81 1.67 -11.22
CA ARG A 52 12.28 0.60 -10.35
C ARG A 52 11.47 0.59 -9.05
N THR A 53 10.50 -0.33 -9.00
CA THR A 53 9.45 -0.33 -7.97
C THR A 53 9.65 -1.45 -6.97
N ALA A 54 9.65 -1.08 -5.68
CA ALA A 54 9.66 -2.00 -4.56
C ALA A 54 8.32 -2.02 -3.83
N VAL A 55 7.93 -3.18 -3.34
CA VAL A 55 6.81 -3.37 -2.41
C VAL A 55 7.37 -3.69 -1.03
N VAL A 56 6.85 -3.01 -0.01
CA VAL A 56 7.07 -3.36 1.39
C VAL A 56 5.75 -3.88 1.94
N ASP A 57 5.72 -5.17 2.27
CA ASP A 57 4.56 -5.80 2.87
C ASP A 57 4.69 -5.81 4.40
N ALA A 58 3.92 -4.95 5.03
CA ALA A 58 3.90 -4.79 6.48
C ALA A 58 2.61 -5.33 7.11
N ASP A 59 1.94 -6.27 6.44
CA ASP A 59 0.92 -7.15 7.00
C ASP A 59 1.54 -8.43 7.56
N VAL A 60 1.93 -8.40 8.84
CA VAL A 60 2.60 -9.54 9.49
C VAL A 60 1.68 -10.76 9.66
N GLY A 61 0.36 -10.58 9.58
CA GLY A 61 -0.64 -11.65 9.79
C GLY A 61 -0.95 -12.41 8.50
N GLN A 62 -0.99 -11.70 7.38
CA GLN A 62 -1.19 -12.26 6.04
C GLN A 62 -0.08 -11.79 5.10
N SER A 63 1.16 -12.05 5.49
CA SER A 63 2.32 -11.65 4.69
C SER A 63 2.32 -12.41 3.37
N ASP A 64 2.28 -11.67 2.27
CA ASP A 64 2.34 -12.17 0.90
C ASP A 64 3.80 -12.20 0.39
N VAL A 65 4.60 -11.16 0.68
CA VAL A 65 5.98 -11.05 0.14
C VAL A 65 7.00 -11.85 0.96
N GLY A 66 6.87 -11.83 2.28
CA GLY A 66 7.77 -12.53 3.21
C GLY A 66 7.09 -13.68 3.94
N PRO A 67 7.83 -14.48 4.72
CA PRO A 67 7.23 -15.46 5.63
C PRO A 67 6.27 -14.79 6.63
N PRO A 68 5.31 -15.55 7.21
CA PRO A 68 4.47 -15.05 8.28
C PRO A 68 5.29 -14.45 9.44
N GLY A 69 4.79 -13.37 10.04
CA GLY A 69 5.47 -12.68 11.14
C GLY A 69 6.68 -11.84 10.72
N THR A 70 6.78 -11.50 9.43
CA THR A 70 7.81 -10.60 8.90
C THR A 70 7.21 -9.33 8.31
N VAL A 71 8.03 -8.30 8.20
CA VAL A 71 7.82 -7.22 7.23
C VAL A 71 8.73 -7.53 6.05
N GLY A 72 8.15 -7.88 4.90
CA GLY A 72 8.89 -8.26 3.69
C GLY A 72 9.12 -7.08 2.75
N MET A 73 10.21 -7.09 2.00
CA MET A 73 10.49 -6.14 0.93
C MET A 73 11.02 -6.86 -0.31
N GLY A 74 10.48 -6.51 -1.47
CA GLY A 74 10.90 -7.07 -2.76
C GLY A 74 10.72 -6.09 -3.91
N PHE A 75 11.42 -6.35 -5.01
CA PHE A 75 11.30 -5.58 -6.25
C PHE A 75 10.42 -6.30 -7.25
N LEU A 76 9.58 -5.54 -7.96
CA LEU A 76 8.91 -6.07 -9.13
C LEU A 76 9.95 -6.37 -10.22
N ARG A 77 9.87 -7.57 -10.79
CA ARG A 77 10.66 -7.97 -11.98
C ARG A 77 9.82 -7.96 -13.25
N ASN A 78 8.55 -8.29 -13.11
CA ASN A 78 7.49 -8.24 -14.11
C ASN A 78 6.20 -7.77 -13.43
N GLU A 79 5.15 -7.56 -14.20
CA GLU A 79 3.81 -7.33 -13.63
C GLU A 79 3.36 -8.56 -12.82
N VAL A 80 2.66 -8.30 -11.72
CA VAL A 80 2.20 -9.34 -10.79
C VAL A 80 0.70 -9.27 -10.59
N THR A 81 0.05 -10.42 -10.43
CA THR A 81 -1.38 -10.47 -10.07
C THR A 81 -1.56 -10.40 -8.56
N HIS A 82 -0.67 -11.07 -7.83
CA HIS A 82 -0.63 -11.12 -6.37
C HIS A 82 0.72 -10.71 -5.81
N LEU A 83 0.73 -10.10 -4.62
CA LEU A 83 1.99 -9.67 -3.97
C LEU A 83 2.94 -10.84 -3.66
N ARG A 84 2.42 -12.07 -3.54
CA ARG A 84 3.22 -13.30 -3.36
C ARG A 84 4.16 -13.61 -4.52
N GLU A 85 3.91 -13.04 -5.69
CA GLU A 85 4.76 -13.19 -6.87
C GLU A 85 5.97 -12.24 -6.82
N VAL A 86 5.96 -11.22 -5.95
CA VAL A 86 7.08 -10.30 -5.78
C VAL A 86 8.22 -11.03 -5.06
N PRO A 87 9.40 -11.21 -5.70
CA PRO A 87 10.51 -11.93 -5.08
C PRO A 87 11.04 -11.21 -3.83
N LEU A 88 11.13 -11.96 -2.73
CA LEU A 88 11.68 -11.47 -1.48
C LEU A 88 13.15 -11.05 -1.65
N THR A 89 13.46 -9.80 -1.27
CA THR A 89 14.81 -9.22 -1.31
C THR A 89 15.39 -9.05 0.09
N ALA A 90 14.59 -8.58 1.04
CA ALA A 90 14.95 -8.51 2.45
C ALA A 90 13.69 -8.62 3.32
N PHE A 91 13.86 -8.96 4.59
CA PHE A 91 12.78 -8.89 5.55
C PHE A 91 13.29 -8.46 6.93
N TYR A 92 12.36 -7.99 7.75
CA TYR A 92 12.54 -7.82 9.19
C TYR A 92 11.68 -8.83 9.93
N PHE A 93 12.28 -9.61 10.83
CA PHE A 93 11.53 -10.58 11.64
C PHE A 93 10.88 -9.88 12.83
N VAL A 94 9.55 -9.77 12.81
CA VAL A 94 8.76 -9.23 13.92
C VAL A 94 8.56 -10.30 15.00
N GLY A 95 8.49 -11.57 14.59
CA GLY A 95 8.29 -12.71 15.49
C GLY A 95 6.84 -12.92 15.94
N ALA A 96 5.89 -12.21 15.31
CA ALA A 96 4.47 -12.32 15.63
C ALA A 96 3.60 -12.03 14.42
N THR A 97 2.49 -12.76 14.31
CA THR A 97 1.47 -12.60 13.25
C THR A 97 0.34 -11.65 13.65
N THR A 98 0.39 -11.08 14.85
CA THR A 98 -0.58 -10.07 15.30
C THR A 98 0.12 -8.84 15.88
N PRO A 99 -0.49 -7.64 15.79
CA PRO A 99 0.14 -6.44 16.32
C PRO A 99 0.26 -6.37 17.85
N ARG A 100 -0.59 -7.08 18.60
CA ARG A 100 -0.66 -6.94 20.06
C ARG A 100 0.67 -7.35 20.70
N GLY A 101 1.31 -6.43 21.42
CA GLY A 101 2.62 -6.64 22.05
C GLY A 101 3.84 -6.41 21.14
N HIS A 102 3.63 -6.16 19.83
CA HIS A 102 4.70 -6.07 18.84
C HIS A 102 4.70 -4.77 18.01
N LEU A 103 4.01 -3.73 18.49
CA LEU A 103 3.90 -2.44 17.79
C LEU A 103 5.25 -1.84 17.39
N VAL A 104 6.19 -1.75 18.33
CA VAL A 104 7.52 -1.18 18.07
C VAL A 104 8.23 -1.96 16.97
N ALA A 105 8.28 -3.29 17.08
CA ALA A 105 8.91 -4.15 16.07
C ALA A 105 8.26 -4.01 14.69
N MET A 106 6.93 -3.91 14.61
CA MET A 106 6.23 -3.71 13.34
C MET A 106 6.53 -2.34 12.71
N VAL A 107 6.54 -1.28 13.51
CA VAL A 107 6.80 0.09 13.03
C VAL A 107 8.27 0.21 12.60
N THR A 108 9.21 -0.29 13.42
CA THR A 108 10.65 -0.36 13.11
C THR A 108 10.91 -1.18 11.86
N GLY A 109 10.34 -2.38 11.75
CA GLY A 109 10.50 -3.24 10.59
C GLY A 109 10.00 -2.57 9.30
N THR A 110 8.86 -1.86 9.37
CA THR A 110 8.35 -1.08 8.24
C THR A 110 9.35 -0.01 7.80
N LYS A 111 9.88 0.78 8.75
CA LYS A 111 10.86 1.84 8.47
C LYS A 111 12.14 1.28 7.86
N LEU A 112 12.73 0.24 8.47
CA LEU A 112 13.96 -0.37 7.99
C LEU A 112 13.81 -0.96 6.58
N MET A 113 12.66 -1.56 6.27
CA MET A 113 12.40 -2.12 4.93
C MET A 113 12.18 -1.03 3.88
N VAL A 114 11.51 0.07 4.24
CA VAL A 114 11.39 1.25 3.35
C VAL A 114 12.76 1.87 3.08
N GLU A 115 13.58 2.08 4.11
CA GLU A 115 14.93 2.61 3.96
C GLU A 115 15.82 1.68 3.13
N LYS A 116 15.73 0.37 3.38
CA LYS A 116 16.47 -0.63 2.61
C LYS A 116 16.06 -0.61 1.15
N ALA A 117 14.78 -0.46 0.82
CA ALA A 117 14.30 -0.37 -0.57
C ALA A 117 14.91 0.83 -1.28
N PHE A 118 14.88 2.02 -0.67
CA PHE A 118 15.52 3.20 -1.26
C PHE A 118 17.04 3.06 -1.36
N ALA A 119 17.70 2.53 -0.32
CA ALA A 119 19.14 2.29 -0.32
C ALA A 119 19.59 1.27 -1.38
N THR A 120 18.70 0.41 -1.86
CA THR A 120 18.96 -0.56 -2.95
C THR A 120 18.38 -0.13 -4.30
N GLY A 121 18.07 1.17 -4.43
CA GLY A 121 17.77 1.82 -5.70
C GLY A 121 16.29 1.86 -6.08
N ALA A 122 15.35 1.67 -5.16
CA ALA A 122 13.94 1.88 -5.46
C ALA A 122 13.66 3.36 -5.81
N GLU A 123 12.98 3.59 -6.92
CA GLU A 123 12.44 4.89 -7.30
C GLU A 123 11.01 5.09 -6.80
N ARG A 124 10.30 3.99 -6.58
CA ARG A 124 8.96 3.93 -5.99
C ARG A 124 8.94 2.83 -4.93
N VAL A 125 8.41 3.15 -3.75
CA VAL A 125 8.18 2.22 -2.66
C VAL A 125 6.71 2.27 -2.29
N ILE A 126 6.03 1.13 -2.38
CA ILE A 126 4.60 1.00 -2.07
C ILE A 126 4.46 0.09 -0.85
N VAL A 127 3.87 0.62 0.22
CA VAL A 127 3.76 -0.06 1.51
C VAL A 127 2.35 -0.63 1.67
N ASN A 128 2.20 -1.95 1.63
CA ASN A 128 0.99 -2.65 2.04
C ASN A 128 0.94 -2.78 3.57
N THR A 129 -0.25 -2.69 4.17
CA THR A 129 -0.38 -2.76 5.63
C THR A 129 -1.57 -3.60 6.09
N THR A 130 -1.52 -4.02 7.36
CA THR A 130 -2.60 -4.73 8.06
C THR A 130 -3.96 -4.03 7.97
N GLY A 131 -5.05 -4.80 8.10
CA GLY A 131 -6.40 -4.24 8.20
C GLY A 131 -6.77 -3.58 9.55
N LEU A 132 -5.84 -3.53 10.52
CA LEU A 132 -6.11 -2.99 11.86
C LEU A 132 -6.09 -1.45 11.87
N ILE A 133 -7.27 -0.83 11.75
CA ILE A 133 -7.45 0.63 11.72
C ILE A 133 -8.20 1.19 12.94
N GLY A 134 -8.93 0.34 13.67
CA GLY A 134 -9.79 0.71 14.80
C GLY A 134 -9.18 0.41 16.16
N GLY A 135 -9.82 0.93 17.21
CA GLY A 135 -9.35 0.85 18.60
C GLY A 135 -8.02 1.57 18.83
N ASP A 136 -7.59 1.65 20.10
CA ASP A 136 -6.35 2.34 20.46
C ASP A 136 -5.12 1.70 19.80
N LEU A 137 -5.13 0.36 19.67
CA LEU A 137 -4.06 -0.39 19.04
C LEU A 137 -3.92 -0.05 17.55
N GLY A 138 -5.01 -0.06 16.79
CA GLY A 138 -4.99 0.25 15.36
C GLY A 138 -4.66 1.71 15.09
N ARG A 139 -5.25 2.61 15.87
CA ARG A 139 -4.93 4.05 15.83
C ARG A 139 -3.44 4.30 16.06
N THR A 140 -2.90 3.75 17.14
CA THR A 140 -1.49 3.91 17.49
C THR A 140 -0.58 3.30 16.43
N LEU A 141 -0.84 2.07 15.99
CA LEU A 141 -0.02 1.40 14.99
C LEU A 141 0.04 2.19 13.67
N LYS A 142 -1.11 2.62 13.15
CA LYS A 142 -1.16 3.36 11.89
C LYS A 142 -0.53 4.73 12.00
N TYR A 143 -0.85 5.47 13.07
CA TYR A 143 -0.24 6.76 13.34
C TYR A 143 1.29 6.66 13.38
N GLN A 144 1.83 5.72 14.15
CA GLN A 144 3.28 5.54 14.29
C GLN A 144 3.96 5.12 12.99
N LYS A 145 3.33 4.25 12.17
CA LYS A 145 3.85 3.91 10.84
C LYS A 145 3.96 5.16 9.95
N VAL A 146 2.88 5.94 9.81
CA VAL A 146 2.86 7.14 8.97
C VAL A 146 3.82 8.21 9.49
N ALA A 147 3.85 8.44 10.81
CA ALA A 147 4.74 9.41 11.43
C ALA A 147 6.22 9.05 11.22
N LEU A 148 6.58 7.76 11.31
CA LEU A 148 7.96 7.32 11.21
C LEU A 148 8.47 7.28 9.76
N ILE A 149 7.66 6.80 8.81
CA ILE A 149 8.10 6.66 7.41
C ILE A 149 7.84 7.92 6.58
N ARG A 150 6.92 8.80 7.02
CA ARG A 150 6.53 10.05 6.35
C ARG A 150 6.26 9.86 4.84
N PRO A 151 5.22 9.10 4.46
CA PRO A 151 4.92 8.84 3.06
C PRO A 151 4.50 10.11 2.33
N ASP A 152 4.81 10.20 1.03
CA ASP A 152 4.38 11.31 0.18
C ASP A 152 2.87 11.23 -0.12
N ALA A 153 2.34 9.99 -0.18
CA ALA A 153 0.93 9.71 -0.44
C ALA A 153 0.38 8.62 0.48
N ILE A 154 -0.84 8.82 0.95
CA ILE A 154 -1.64 7.84 1.69
C ILE A 154 -2.85 7.49 0.85
N ILE A 155 -2.97 6.23 0.41
CA ILE A 155 -4.16 5.73 -0.26
C ILE A 155 -5.00 4.98 0.75
N ALA A 156 -6.22 5.44 0.98
CA ALA A 156 -7.15 4.85 1.93
C ALA A 156 -8.30 4.17 1.18
N LEU A 157 -8.47 2.86 1.41
CA LEU A 157 -9.59 2.08 0.91
C LEU A 157 -10.62 1.92 2.04
N GLN A 158 -11.81 2.46 1.85
CA GLN A 158 -12.88 2.42 2.85
C GLN A 158 -14.26 2.18 2.22
N ARG A 159 -15.13 1.48 2.95
CA ARG A 159 -16.53 1.25 2.59
C ARG A 159 -17.42 2.43 3.02
N SER A 160 -17.06 3.07 4.12
CA SER A 160 -17.74 4.22 4.67
C SER A 160 -16.70 5.12 5.36
N SER A 161 -16.88 5.45 6.63
CA SER A 161 -16.01 6.35 7.39
C SER A 161 -15.06 5.64 8.34
N GLU A 162 -14.80 4.34 8.17
CA GLU A 162 -14.09 3.52 9.18
C GLU A 162 -12.62 3.93 9.40
N SER A 163 -12.02 4.66 8.45
CA SER A 163 -10.63 5.16 8.56
C SER A 163 -10.56 6.67 8.84
N GLU A 164 -11.69 7.39 8.84
CA GLU A 164 -11.72 8.86 8.82
C GLU A 164 -11.04 9.51 10.05
N HIS A 165 -11.06 8.82 11.20
CA HIS A 165 -10.36 9.30 12.40
C HIS A 165 -8.83 9.40 12.23
N LEU A 166 -8.25 8.63 11.31
CA LEU A 166 -6.83 8.73 10.94
C LEU A 166 -6.64 9.68 9.77
N LEU A 167 -7.49 9.58 8.74
CA LEU A 167 -7.32 10.34 7.50
C LEU A 167 -7.39 11.84 7.71
N ARG A 168 -8.37 12.32 8.48
CA ARG A 168 -8.52 13.75 8.78
C ARG A 168 -7.35 14.30 9.57
N LEU A 169 -6.78 13.49 10.48
CA LEU A 169 -5.59 13.85 11.22
C LEU A 169 -4.39 14.02 10.28
N TRP A 170 -4.17 13.07 9.38
CA TRP A 170 -3.04 13.16 8.43
C TRP A 170 -3.19 14.29 7.42
N GLU A 171 -4.40 14.60 6.94
CA GLU A 171 -4.63 15.78 6.11
C GLU A 171 -4.34 17.08 6.88
N ALA A 172 -4.77 17.20 8.14
CA ALA A 172 -4.46 18.34 8.98
C ALA A 172 -2.95 18.49 9.25
N MET A 173 -2.20 17.38 9.19
CA MET A 173 -0.74 17.35 9.26
C MET A 173 -0.04 17.61 7.91
N GLY A 174 -0.80 17.83 6.82
CA GLY A 174 -0.29 18.16 5.50
C GLY A 174 0.06 16.95 4.61
N PHE A 175 -0.37 15.74 4.96
CA PHE A 175 -0.18 14.57 4.09
C PHE A 175 -1.17 14.59 2.90
N SER A 176 -0.72 14.11 1.74
CA SER A 176 -1.62 13.87 0.60
C SER A 176 -2.41 12.59 0.82
N VAL A 177 -3.73 12.71 1.02
CA VAL A 177 -4.62 11.58 1.28
C VAL A 177 -5.59 11.38 0.10
N TYR A 178 -5.62 10.17 -0.44
CA TYR A 178 -6.50 9.74 -1.52
C TYR A 178 -7.51 8.73 -0.96
N ARG A 179 -8.81 9.02 -1.07
CA ARG A 179 -9.87 8.13 -0.59
C ARG A 179 -10.50 7.38 -1.74
N LEU A 180 -10.38 6.05 -1.72
CA LEU A 180 -11.01 5.14 -2.66
C LEU A 180 -12.19 4.45 -1.99
N GLY A 181 -13.37 4.55 -2.60
CA GLY A 181 -14.53 3.75 -2.21
C GLY A 181 -14.34 2.28 -2.54
N VAL A 182 -14.83 1.39 -1.68
CA VAL A 182 -14.82 -0.06 -1.89
C VAL A 182 -16.26 -0.54 -2.11
N ALA A 183 -16.52 -1.22 -3.23
CA ALA A 183 -17.82 -1.83 -3.49
C ALA A 183 -18.07 -3.01 -2.54
N ALA A 184 -19.33 -3.34 -2.32
CA ALA A 184 -19.70 -4.54 -1.59
C ALA A 184 -19.42 -5.80 -2.45
N GLY A 185 -18.17 -6.28 -2.47
CA GLY A 185 -17.75 -7.48 -3.19
C GLY A 185 -16.22 -7.62 -3.29
N ARG A 186 -15.69 -8.84 -3.39
CA ARG A 186 -14.25 -9.09 -3.64
C ARG A 186 -13.97 -8.88 -5.13
N PHE A 187 -13.02 -8.00 -5.46
CA PHE A 187 -12.45 -7.93 -6.81
C PHE A 187 -11.20 -8.82 -6.86
N GLU A 188 -11.16 -9.78 -7.78
CA GLU A 188 -9.93 -10.51 -8.08
C GLU A 188 -9.10 -9.73 -9.11
N ALA A 189 -7.79 -9.66 -8.89
CA ALA A 189 -6.86 -8.91 -9.73
C ALA A 189 -6.84 -9.38 -11.20
N GLY A 190 -7.31 -10.60 -11.48
CA GLY A 190 -7.38 -11.17 -12.84
C GLY A 190 -8.43 -10.51 -13.74
N GLU A 191 -9.52 -9.94 -13.19
CA GLU A 191 -10.55 -9.28 -13.99
C GLU A 191 -10.15 -7.85 -14.40
N LEU A 192 -9.19 -7.23 -13.70
CA LEU A 192 -8.66 -5.90 -14.03
C LEU A 192 -7.65 -5.88 -15.18
N LEU A 193 -7.07 -7.04 -15.53
CA LEU A 193 -6.03 -7.14 -16.57
C LEU A 193 -6.61 -7.32 -17.98
N LEU A 194 -7.90 -7.64 -18.11
CA LEU A 194 -8.51 -7.99 -19.40
C LEU A 194 -9.05 -6.79 -20.21
N ASP A 195 -9.04 -5.58 -19.66
CA ASP A 195 -9.59 -4.39 -20.33
C ASP A 195 -8.52 -3.37 -20.80
N LEU A 196 -7.24 -3.74 -20.76
CA LEU A 196 -6.14 -2.91 -21.30
C LEU A 196 -5.95 -3.07 -22.82
N GLY A 197 -7.06 -3.21 -23.55
CA GLY A 197 -7.10 -3.11 -25.00
C GLY A 197 -7.21 -1.65 -25.43
N ASP A 198 -6.15 -1.15 -26.06
CA ASP A 198 -6.11 0.06 -26.89
C ASP A 198 -6.73 1.35 -26.31
N VAL A 199 -5.93 2.08 -25.51
CA VAL A 199 -6.07 3.54 -25.46
C VAL A 199 -4.78 4.16 -25.97
N ALA A 200 -4.84 4.65 -27.20
CA ALA A 200 -3.79 5.35 -27.89
C ALA A 200 -3.22 6.49 -27.01
N VAL A 201 -1.89 6.53 -26.92
CA VAL A 201 -1.16 7.69 -26.40
C VAL A 201 -1.28 8.80 -27.45
N PRO A 202 -1.91 9.96 -27.14
CA PRO A 202 -1.87 11.09 -28.07
C PRO A 202 -0.44 11.65 -28.11
N ALA A 203 -0.01 12.00 -29.33
CA ALA A 203 1.30 12.56 -29.65
C ALA A 203 1.62 13.88 -28.93
#